data_AF-A0A2A2W6B5-F1
#
_entry.id   AF-A0A2A2W6B5-F1
#
_cell.length_a   1.000
_cell.length_b   1.000
_cell.length_c   1.000
_cell.angle_alpha   90.00
_cell.angle_beta   90.00
_cell.angle_gamma   90.00
#
_symmetry.space_group_name_H-M   'P 1'
#
loop_
_entity.id
_entity.type
_entity.pdbx_description
1 polymer ?
#
loop_
_entity_poly.entity_id
_entity_poly.type
_entity_poly.pdbx_seq_one_letter_code
_entity_poly.pdbx_strand_id
1 'polypeptide(L)'
;MASDASPKSSSSSKRTLLVLMVCLGLAVLLCGGPLTWWAARRSAASADVADRREEIRARGLPIDDASMEAFRVQTMGHEKSERWMNVLEEIESTAFQNSCRGVPVVGVTEDDADYVYGQPYRYHDQVRQFLDRWAPLREEIHDITEGTGPIWTEVQMDSFNTLLPYVQSSRSVARLLSLEFEDALRRDDRPQAFGSLMAMLGVARAFEKEPLIVSQLVVTAIHSMALKHLRVAVEHDLFDDAQLKSMLEQLRALDDFGTRYRLAIVGERAMSQPVFDDLQRFGEDVGMPAGGFNQRPIDALASLEIMEKAESVSTENLSDFFIQTAALDSDFNQQIQQAGWLQRLETMLTSLTVPALGAAGKAFVRSAMENRIAKIGIGLRLFEKRHARWPASLDELIAADLGVPLGPIDPAGGLPFGYRVIDGNAEFWGFDPQSPSEGTPPEPIDVDQLGEYEEHLKYWYWELPVAESP
;
A
#
# COMPACT_ATOMS: atom_id res chain seq x y z
N MET A 1 94.96 33.42 -35.27
CA MET A 1 93.84 34.39 -35.20
C MET A 1 92.61 33.64 -34.75
N ALA A 2 92.08 34.05 -33.59
CA ALA A 2 90.96 33.44 -32.88
C ALA A 2 89.61 33.99 -33.38
N SER A 3 88.56 33.16 -33.31
CA SER A 3 87.15 33.57 -33.09
C SER A 3 86.29 32.30 -33.06
N ASP A 4 85.88 31.81 -31.89
CA ASP A 4 84.71 32.19 -31.07
C ASP A 4 83.45 31.36 -31.40
N ALA A 5 83.37 30.17 -30.79
CA ALA A 5 82.18 29.30 -30.83
C ALA A 5 81.29 29.61 -29.61
N SER A 6 80.23 30.38 -29.82
CA SER A 6 79.21 30.68 -28.80
C SER A 6 78.19 29.53 -28.65
N PRO A 7 77.83 29.10 -27.42
CA PRO A 7 76.79 28.10 -27.20
C PRO A 7 75.41 28.78 -27.04
N LYS A 8 74.50 28.62 -28.01
CA LYS A 8 73.10 29.05 -27.91
C LYS A 8 72.13 27.88 -28.09
N SER A 9 71.97 27.03 -27.06
CA SER A 9 70.86 26.05 -27.02
C SER A 9 70.63 25.41 -25.64
N SER A 10 70.40 26.18 -24.56
CA SER A 10 69.99 25.57 -23.27
C SER A 10 68.89 26.32 -22.49
N SER A 11 68.48 27.51 -22.97
CA SER A 11 67.49 28.37 -22.30
C SER A 11 66.03 27.98 -22.62
N SER A 12 65.74 27.56 -23.86
CA SER A 12 64.37 27.21 -24.29
C SER A 12 63.86 25.92 -23.64
N SER A 13 64.68 24.86 -23.60
CA SER A 13 64.31 23.56 -23.00
C SER A 13 64.03 23.65 -21.49
N LYS A 14 64.80 24.48 -20.75
CA LYS A 14 64.58 24.71 -19.31
C LYS A 14 63.27 25.46 -19.01
N ARG A 15 62.87 26.40 -19.89
CA ARG A 15 61.58 27.11 -19.75
C ARG A 15 60.39 26.20 -20.04
N THR A 16 60.48 25.35 -21.07
CA THR A 16 59.42 24.37 -21.38
C THR A 16 59.25 23.35 -20.26
N LEU A 17 60.35 22.86 -19.67
CA LEU A 17 60.33 21.93 -18.54
C LEU A 17 59.71 22.57 -17.28
N LEU A 18 60.03 23.84 -17.00
CA LEU A 18 59.46 24.58 -15.88
C LEU A 18 57.94 24.78 -16.05
N VAL A 19 57.48 25.14 -17.24
CA VAL A 19 56.04 25.29 -17.54
C VAL A 19 55.31 23.95 -17.40
N LEU A 20 55.87 22.85 -17.89
CA LEU A 20 55.31 21.51 -17.71
C LEU A 20 55.21 21.12 -16.23
N MET A 21 56.23 21.38 -15.41
CA MET A 21 56.20 21.11 -13.97
C MET A 21 55.15 21.96 -13.23
N VAL A 22 55.01 23.24 -13.60
CA VAL A 22 53.98 24.12 -13.02
C VAL A 22 52.58 23.67 -13.44
N CYS A 23 52.36 23.33 -14.71
CA CYS A 23 51.09 22.79 -15.20
C CYS A 23 50.74 21.45 -14.55
N LEU A 24 51.72 20.56 -14.35
CA LEU A 24 51.52 19.29 -13.66
C LEU A 24 51.22 19.49 -12.18
N GLY A 25 51.95 20.40 -11.50
CA GLY A 25 51.68 20.77 -10.11
C GLY A 25 50.30 21.40 -9.92
N LEU A 26 49.87 22.27 -10.85
CA LEU A 26 48.51 22.82 -10.88
C LEU A 26 47.47 21.75 -11.16
N ALA A 27 47.71 20.82 -12.09
CA ALA A 27 46.79 19.72 -12.37
C ALA A 27 46.64 18.79 -11.16
N VAL A 28 47.73 18.47 -10.46
CA VAL A 28 47.71 17.69 -9.21
C VAL A 28 46.99 18.43 -8.09
N LEU A 29 47.14 19.76 -7.98
CA LEU A 29 46.39 20.55 -6.98
C LEU A 29 44.90 20.69 -7.34
N LEU A 30 44.60 20.98 -8.60
CA LEU A 30 43.24 21.20 -9.10
C LEU A 30 42.42 19.89 -9.14
N CYS A 31 43.04 18.75 -9.43
CA CYS A 31 42.35 17.46 -9.46
C CYS A 31 42.53 16.67 -8.15
N GLY A 32 43.70 16.72 -7.52
CA GLY A 32 44.01 15.93 -6.33
C GLY A 32 43.31 16.41 -5.06
N GLY A 33 43.10 17.72 -4.90
CA GLY A 33 42.32 18.26 -3.78
C GLY A 33 40.86 17.79 -3.80
N PRO A 34 40.12 18.00 -4.91
CA PRO A 34 38.75 17.51 -5.04
C PRO A 34 38.63 15.98 -4.97
N LEU A 35 39.56 15.22 -5.54
CA LEU A 35 39.55 13.76 -5.48
C LEU A 35 39.79 13.22 -4.06
N THR A 36 40.72 13.82 -3.31
CA THR A 36 40.95 13.42 -1.91
C THR A 36 39.80 13.81 -0.99
N TRP A 37 39.22 15.00 -1.19
CA TRP A 37 38.00 15.42 -0.50
C TRP A 37 36.83 14.47 -0.80
N TRP A 38 36.61 14.13 -2.07
CA TRP A 38 35.56 13.20 -2.49
C TRP A 38 35.77 11.80 -1.91
N ALA A 39 37.00 11.28 -1.94
CA ALA A 39 37.35 9.99 -1.33
C ALA A 39 37.12 9.98 0.19
N ALA A 40 37.50 11.06 0.88
CA ALA A 40 37.28 11.19 2.33
C ALA A 40 35.78 11.24 2.66
N ARG A 41 34.99 12.00 1.90
CA ARG A 41 33.53 12.07 2.03
C ARG A 41 32.88 10.70 1.81
N ARG A 42 33.29 9.98 0.76
CA ARG A 42 32.79 8.63 0.46
C ARG A 42 33.15 7.63 1.57
N SER A 43 34.35 7.74 2.13
CA SER A 43 34.77 6.90 3.27
C SER A 43 33.96 7.18 4.53
N ALA A 44 33.69 8.46 4.84
CA ALA A 44 32.84 8.84 5.96
C ALA A 44 31.40 8.31 5.78
N ALA A 45 30.81 8.54 4.60
CA ALA A 45 29.47 8.01 4.29
C ALA A 45 29.42 6.47 4.39
N SER A 46 30.49 5.76 4.00
CA SER A 46 30.55 4.31 4.13
C SER A 46 30.57 3.84 5.59
N ALA A 47 31.24 4.59 6.48
CA ALA A 47 31.22 4.29 7.92
C ALA A 47 29.83 4.54 8.50
N ASP A 48 29.22 5.70 8.20
CA ASP A 48 27.88 6.05 8.68
C ASP A 48 26.81 5.05 8.21
N VAL A 49 26.91 4.58 6.95
CA VAL A 49 26.01 3.53 6.43
C VAL A 49 26.20 2.22 7.19
N ALA A 50 27.44 1.83 7.48
CA ALA A 50 27.71 0.61 8.23
C ALA A 50 27.13 0.68 9.65
N ASP A 51 27.34 1.80 10.34
CA ASP A 51 26.82 2.05 11.69
C ASP A 51 25.28 2.03 11.71
N ARG A 52 24.63 2.78 10.80
CA ARG A 52 23.15 2.81 10.70
C ARG A 52 22.57 1.44 10.36
N ARG A 53 23.20 0.68 9.44
CA ARG A 53 22.74 -0.67 9.10
C ARG A 53 22.86 -1.60 10.31
N GLU A 54 23.91 -1.47 11.12
CA GLU A 54 24.07 -2.25 12.35
C GLU A 54 23.04 -1.87 13.41
N GLU A 55 22.75 -0.57 13.58
CA GLU A 55 21.68 -0.12 14.48
C GLU A 55 20.30 -0.70 14.08
N ILE A 56 20.00 -0.75 12.78
CA ILE A 56 18.76 -1.35 12.26
C ILE A 56 18.72 -2.86 12.57
N ARG A 57 19.82 -3.58 12.33
CA ARG A 57 19.94 -5.00 12.70
C ARG A 57 19.79 -5.23 14.20
N ALA A 58 20.37 -4.37 15.03
CA ALA A 58 20.27 -4.44 16.49
C ALA A 58 18.83 -4.23 16.98
N ARG A 59 18.00 -3.49 16.23
CA ARG A 59 16.55 -3.39 16.47
C ARG A 59 15.76 -4.62 15.98
N GLY A 60 16.42 -5.61 15.39
CA GLY A 60 15.79 -6.80 14.81
C GLY A 60 15.04 -6.52 13.50
N LEU A 61 15.35 -5.41 12.83
CA LEU A 61 14.70 -5.02 11.58
C LEU A 61 15.54 -5.44 10.36
N PRO A 62 14.89 -5.80 9.25
CA PRO A 62 15.59 -6.19 8.03
C PRO A 62 16.27 -4.99 7.35
N ILE A 63 17.34 -5.29 6.62
CA ILE A 63 18.17 -4.33 5.89
C ILE A 63 18.61 -4.82 4.51
N ASP A 64 18.32 -6.08 4.18
CA ASP A 64 18.65 -6.74 2.92
C ASP A 64 17.65 -7.87 2.66
N ASP A 65 17.79 -8.54 1.51
CA ASP A 65 16.90 -9.61 1.07
C ASP A 65 16.82 -10.78 2.07
N ALA A 66 17.97 -11.26 2.54
CA ALA A 66 18.04 -12.42 3.44
C ALA A 66 17.41 -12.11 4.82
N SER A 67 17.70 -10.93 5.38
CA SER A 67 17.07 -10.49 6.62
C SER A 67 15.56 -10.24 6.44
N MET A 68 15.12 -9.81 5.26
CA MET A 68 13.70 -9.65 4.93
C MET A 68 12.97 -10.99 4.88
N GLU A 69 13.54 -12.01 4.22
CA GLU A 69 12.98 -13.36 4.21
C GLU A 69 12.83 -13.92 5.62
N ALA A 70 13.89 -13.83 6.44
CA ALA A 70 13.86 -14.26 7.83
C ALA A 70 12.80 -13.51 8.64
N PHE A 71 12.66 -12.20 8.41
CA PHE A 71 11.67 -11.37 9.06
C PHE A 71 10.23 -11.77 8.70
N ARG A 72 9.95 -12.06 7.42
CA ARG A 72 8.63 -12.60 6.99
C ARG A 72 8.32 -13.95 7.63
N VAL A 73 9.30 -14.86 7.65
CA VAL A 73 9.14 -16.19 8.29
C VAL A 73 8.77 -16.06 9.77
N GLN A 74 9.35 -15.09 10.49
CA GLN A 74 9.09 -14.90 11.92
C GLN A 74 7.75 -14.21 12.24
N THR A 75 7.23 -13.39 11.32
CA THR A 75 6.10 -12.50 11.60
C THR A 75 4.74 -13.03 11.12
N MET A 76 4.75 -14.03 10.22
CA MET A 76 3.56 -14.59 9.56
C MET A 76 3.29 -16.03 10.00
N GLY A 77 2.02 -16.44 9.95
CA GLY A 77 1.59 -17.80 10.32
C GLY A 77 1.82 -18.79 9.18
N HIS A 78 2.32 -19.98 9.51
CA HIS A 78 2.67 -21.03 8.54
C HIS A 78 1.62 -22.15 8.43
N GLU A 79 0.70 -22.24 9.38
CA GLU A 79 -0.27 -23.34 9.49
C GLU A 79 -1.10 -23.53 8.21
N LYS A 80 -1.49 -22.43 7.57
CA LYS A 80 -2.34 -22.43 6.37
C LYS A 80 -1.56 -22.16 5.07
N SER A 81 -0.23 -22.02 5.12
CA SER A 81 0.58 -21.53 4.00
C SER A 81 0.52 -22.42 2.76
N GLU A 82 0.74 -23.72 2.91
CA GLU A 82 0.72 -24.65 1.77
C GLU A 82 -0.66 -24.67 1.10
N ARG A 83 -1.72 -24.77 1.90
CA ARG A 83 -3.11 -24.73 1.41
C ARG A 83 -3.42 -23.42 0.69
N TRP A 84 -2.98 -22.30 1.25
CA TRP A 84 -3.19 -20.99 0.65
C TRP A 84 -2.42 -20.82 -0.67
N MET A 85 -1.16 -21.23 -0.73
CA MET A 85 -0.39 -21.19 -1.97
C MET A 85 -1.03 -22.07 -3.05
N ASN A 86 -1.52 -23.26 -2.71
CA ASN A 86 -2.25 -24.13 -3.65
C ASN A 86 -3.51 -23.45 -4.21
N VAL A 87 -4.27 -22.73 -3.39
CA VAL A 87 -5.43 -21.95 -3.85
C VAL A 87 -5.01 -20.86 -4.84
N LEU A 88 -3.95 -20.13 -4.54
CA LEU A 88 -3.45 -19.05 -5.39
C LEU A 88 -2.91 -19.58 -6.72
N GLU A 89 -2.18 -20.70 -6.70
CA GLU A 89 -1.72 -21.39 -7.90
C GLU A 89 -2.87 -21.92 -8.75
N GLU A 90 -3.91 -22.51 -8.14
CA GLU A 90 -5.08 -23.00 -8.86
C GLU A 90 -5.84 -21.87 -9.55
N ILE A 91 -5.92 -20.69 -8.92
CA ILE A 91 -6.52 -19.48 -9.51
C ILE A 91 -5.71 -18.99 -10.72
N GLU A 92 -4.39 -19.11 -10.70
CA GLU A 92 -3.54 -18.78 -11.87
C GLU A 92 -3.49 -19.90 -12.91
N SER A 93 -4.09 -21.06 -12.63
CA SER A 93 -4.08 -22.18 -13.56
C SER A 93 -4.76 -21.82 -14.88
N THR A 94 -4.27 -22.41 -15.97
CA THR A 94 -4.89 -22.23 -17.29
C THR A 94 -6.33 -22.73 -17.31
N ALA A 95 -6.68 -23.71 -16.47
CA ALA A 95 -8.05 -24.21 -16.35
C ALA A 95 -9.00 -23.17 -15.75
N PHE A 96 -8.58 -22.51 -14.65
CA PHE A 96 -9.34 -21.42 -14.04
C PHE A 96 -9.45 -20.22 -14.97
N GLN A 97 -8.32 -19.72 -15.48
CA GLN A 97 -8.27 -18.55 -16.35
C GLN A 97 -9.12 -18.70 -17.63
N ASN A 98 -9.12 -19.89 -18.26
CA ASN A 98 -9.97 -20.14 -19.43
C ASN A 98 -11.46 -20.17 -19.07
N SER A 99 -11.82 -20.56 -17.86
CA SER A 99 -13.22 -20.63 -17.41
C SER A 99 -13.81 -19.28 -17.02
N CYS A 100 -12.98 -18.26 -16.74
CA CYS A 100 -13.43 -16.90 -16.44
C CYS A 100 -14.01 -16.16 -17.66
N ARG A 101 -13.74 -16.65 -18.88
CA ARG A 101 -14.10 -15.95 -20.12
C ARG A 101 -15.62 -15.82 -20.25
N GLY A 102 -16.11 -14.58 -20.35
CA GLY A 102 -17.54 -14.30 -20.42
C GLY A 102 -18.29 -14.41 -19.09
N VAL A 103 -17.57 -14.53 -17.97
CA VAL A 103 -18.13 -14.43 -16.62
C VAL A 103 -17.83 -13.04 -16.08
N PRO A 104 -18.84 -12.26 -15.65
CA PRO A 104 -18.66 -10.91 -15.11
C PRO A 104 -17.80 -10.92 -13.85
N VAL A 105 -17.18 -9.79 -13.52
CA VAL A 105 -16.29 -9.57 -12.34
C VAL A 105 -14.95 -10.32 -12.40
N VAL A 106 -14.94 -11.58 -12.83
CA VAL A 106 -13.75 -12.43 -12.93
C VAL A 106 -13.16 -12.49 -14.35
N GLY A 107 -13.91 -12.06 -15.36
CA GLY A 107 -13.50 -11.99 -16.77
C GLY A 107 -13.94 -10.69 -17.44
N VAL A 108 -13.44 -10.45 -18.65
CA VAL A 108 -13.81 -9.27 -19.46
C VAL A 108 -15.13 -9.53 -20.16
N THR A 109 -16.15 -8.69 -19.93
CA THR A 109 -17.39 -8.68 -20.72
C THR A 109 -17.58 -7.32 -21.41
N GLU A 110 -18.29 -7.30 -22.54
CA GLU A 110 -18.48 -6.07 -23.36
C GLU A 110 -19.41 -5.03 -22.70
N ASP A 111 -20.16 -5.43 -21.67
CA ASP A 111 -21.09 -4.60 -20.90
C ASP A 111 -21.13 -5.21 -19.48
N ASP A 112 -20.24 -4.78 -18.59
CA ASP A 112 -20.38 -5.05 -17.17
C ASP A 112 -21.42 -4.08 -16.61
N ALA A 113 -22.70 -4.30 -16.93
CA ALA A 113 -23.77 -3.58 -16.24
C ALA A 113 -23.71 -3.94 -14.76
N ASP A 114 -23.56 -2.93 -13.90
CA ASP A 114 -23.50 -3.09 -12.46
C ASP A 114 -24.71 -3.89 -11.96
N TYR A 115 -24.45 -4.79 -11.01
CA TYR A 115 -25.51 -5.52 -10.35
C TYR A 115 -26.39 -4.57 -9.52
N VAL A 116 -27.70 -4.60 -9.78
CA VAL A 116 -28.70 -3.93 -8.95
C VAL A 116 -29.50 -4.98 -8.20
N TYR A 117 -29.46 -4.91 -6.87
CA TYR A 117 -30.20 -5.81 -6.00
C TYR A 117 -31.70 -5.85 -6.36
N GLY A 118 -32.26 -7.05 -6.47
CA GLY A 118 -33.67 -7.27 -6.82
C GLY A 118 -34.01 -7.17 -8.32
N GLN A 119 -33.06 -6.89 -9.21
CA GLN A 119 -33.29 -6.87 -10.66
C GLN A 119 -32.79 -8.15 -11.37
N PRO A 120 -33.44 -8.58 -12.48
CA PRO A 120 -32.96 -9.72 -13.26
C PRO A 120 -31.54 -9.52 -13.76
N TYR A 121 -30.69 -10.54 -13.58
CA TYR A 121 -29.29 -10.50 -14.00
C TYR A 121 -29.05 -11.41 -15.19
N ARG A 122 -28.61 -10.85 -16.32
CA ARG A 122 -28.49 -11.58 -17.60
C ARG A 122 -27.47 -12.72 -17.60
N TYR A 123 -26.50 -12.69 -16.69
CA TYR A 123 -25.44 -13.70 -16.60
C TYR A 123 -25.69 -14.78 -15.53
N HIS A 124 -26.92 -14.87 -14.99
CA HIS A 124 -27.23 -15.76 -13.88
C HIS A 124 -26.76 -17.20 -14.10
N ASP A 125 -27.14 -17.82 -15.23
CA ASP A 125 -26.81 -19.22 -15.51
C ASP A 125 -25.30 -19.45 -15.68
N GLN A 126 -24.60 -18.52 -16.34
CA GLN A 126 -23.16 -18.59 -16.54
C GLN A 126 -22.40 -18.48 -15.21
N VAL A 127 -22.83 -17.55 -14.35
CA VAL A 127 -22.25 -17.37 -13.02
C VAL A 127 -22.46 -18.61 -12.16
N ARG A 128 -23.68 -19.17 -12.16
CA ARG A 128 -24.00 -20.40 -11.42
C ARG A 128 -23.14 -21.58 -11.87
N GLN A 129 -23.05 -21.82 -13.18
CA GLN A 129 -22.23 -22.90 -13.72
C GLN A 129 -20.75 -22.72 -13.36
N PHE A 130 -20.25 -21.49 -13.38
CA PHE A 130 -18.88 -21.17 -13.00
C PHE A 130 -18.63 -21.42 -11.50
N LEU A 131 -19.49 -20.92 -10.61
CA LEU A 131 -19.37 -21.10 -9.16
C LEU A 131 -19.51 -22.58 -8.76
N ASP A 132 -20.40 -23.33 -9.41
CA ASP A 132 -20.58 -24.77 -9.18
C ASP A 132 -19.36 -25.56 -9.62
N ARG A 133 -18.75 -25.20 -10.77
CA ARG A 133 -17.51 -25.82 -11.25
C ARG A 133 -16.35 -25.65 -10.26
N TRP A 134 -16.26 -24.50 -9.62
CA TRP A 134 -15.19 -24.16 -8.68
C TRP A 134 -15.60 -24.27 -7.20
N ALA A 135 -16.70 -24.97 -6.91
CA ALA A 135 -17.18 -25.13 -5.53
C ALA A 135 -16.11 -25.68 -4.57
N PRO A 136 -15.31 -26.71 -4.90
CA PRO A 136 -14.26 -27.19 -4.00
C PRO A 136 -13.20 -26.13 -3.68
N LEU A 137 -12.81 -25.33 -4.66
CA LEU A 137 -11.84 -24.25 -4.47
C LEU A 137 -12.42 -23.15 -3.58
N ARG A 138 -13.71 -22.80 -3.76
CA ARG A 138 -14.40 -21.82 -2.92
C ARG A 138 -14.50 -22.31 -1.48
N GLU A 139 -14.92 -23.55 -1.26
CA GLU A 139 -14.99 -24.16 0.09
C GLU A 139 -13.62 -24.11 0.79
N GLU A 140 -12.55 -24.42 0.08
CA GLU A 140 -11.18 -24.32 0.59
C GLU A 140 -10.79 -22.87 0.93
N ILE A 141 -11.17 -21.88 0.10
CA ILE A 141 -10.97 -20.46 0.41
C ILE A 141 -11.70 -20.06 1.69
N HIS A 142 -12.96 -20.46 1.87
CA HIS A 142 -13.73 -20.16 3.09
C HIS A 142 -13.06 -20.74 4.35
N ASP A 143 -12.65 -22.02 4.32
CA ASP A 143 -11.98 -22.67 5.44
C ASP A 143 -10.60 -22.03 5.75
N ILE A 144 -9.82 -21.72 4.71
CA ILE A 144 -8.52 -21.06 4.89
C ILE A 144 -8.70 -19.65 5.46
N THR A 145 -9.72 -18.90 5.05
CA THR A 145 -9.90 -17.49 5.46
C THR A 145 -10.64 -17.34 6.79
N GLU A 146 -11.26 -18.40 7.30
CA GLU A 146 -11.91 -18.39 8.60
C GLU A 146 -10.92 -18.09 9.74
N GLY A 147 -11.22 -17.05 10.53
CA GLY A 147 -10.40 -16.63 11.68
C GLY A 147 -8.98 -16.17 11.32
N THR A 148 -8.73 -15.90 10.04
CA THR A 148 -7.36 -15.80 9.52
C THR A 148 -6.68 -14.48 9.84
N GLY A 149 -5.44 -14.60 10.32
CA GLY A 149 -4.46 -13.51 10.38
C GLY A 149 -3.45 -13.64 9.24
N PRO A 150 -2.23 -13.10 9.37
CA PRO A 150 -1.25 -13.11 8.30
C PRO A 150 -0.80 -14.54 7.96
N ILE A 151 -0.87 -14.91 6.68
CA ILE A 151 -0.43 -16.20 6.15
C ILE A 151 0.90 -16.01 5.43
N TRP A 152 1.90 -16.79 5.80
CA TRP A 152 3.19 -16.78 5.12
C TRP A 152 3.05 -17.35 3.69
N THR A 153 3.70 -16.70 2.73
CA THR A 153 3.82 -17.20 1.35
C THR A 153 5.29 -17.17 0.93
N GLU A 154 5.68 -18.15 0.11
CA GLU A 154 7.05 -18.23 -0.39
C GLU A 154 7.34 -17.05 -1.33
N VAL A 155 8.31 -16.21 -0.96
CA VAL A 155 8.80 -15.15 -1.84
C VAL A 155 10.30 -15.13 -1.68
N GLN A 156 11.00 -15.35 -2.77
CA GLN A 156 12.44 -15.15 -2.85
C GLN A 156 12.70 -13.65 -3.03
N MET A 157 13.36 -13.04 -2.05
CA MET A 157 13.69 -11.63 -2.08
C MET A 157 14.91 -11.41 -2.97
N ASP A 158 14.79 -10.51 -3.94
CA ASP A 158 15.87 -10.06 -4.79
C ASP A 158 15.68 -8.57 -5.12
N SER A 159 15.61 -7.74 -4.08
CA SER A 159 15.46 -6.29 -4.20
C SER A 159 14.33 -5.92 -5.19
N PHE A 160 14.60 -5.13 -6.23
CA PHE A 160 13.58 -4.72 -7.21
C PHE A 160 13.25 -5.80 -8.26
N ASN A 161 14.00 -6.89 -8.32
CA ASN A 161 13.68 -8.06 -9.16
C ASN A 161 12.71 -9.03 -8.45
N THR A 162 12.36 -8.76 -7.19
CA THR A 162 11.44 -9.60 -6.41
C THR A 162 10.09 -9.76 -7.13
N LEU A 163 9.73 -11.01 -7.39
CA LEU A 163 8.40 -11.34 -7.92
C LEU A 163 7.42 -11.55 -6.76
N LEU A 164 6.23 -10.97 -6.87
CA LEU A 164 5.16 -11.06 -5.86
C LEU A 164 3.92 -11.78 -6.42
N PRO A 165 4.03 -13.05 -6.85
CA PRO A 165 2.97 -13.74 -7.57
C PRO A 165 1.70 -13.87 -6.71
N TYR A 166 1.85 -14.33 -5.47
CA TYR A 166 0.76 -14.61 -4.55
C TYR A 166 -0.06 -13.38 -4.17
N VAL A 167 0.57 -12.22 -4.08
CA VAL A 167 -0.11 -10.95 -3.81
C VAL A 167 -1.03 -10.58 -4.98
N GLN A 168 -0.60 -10.73 -6.24
CA GLN A 168 -1.48 -10.41 -7.37
C GLN A 168 -2.65 -11.40 -7.48
N SER A 169 -2.39 -12.69 -7.28
CA SER A 169 -3.43 -13.74 -7.34
C SER A 169 -4.52 -13.55 -6.27
N SER A 170 -4.20 -12.94 -5.13
CA SER A 170 -5.19 -12.65 -4.08
C SER A 170 -6.31 -11.70 -4.54
N ARG A 171 -6.05 -10.82 -5.52
CA ARG A 171 -7.10 -9.99 -6.13
C ARG A 171 -8.11 -10.83 -6.91
N SER A 172 -7.65 -11.88 -7.58
CA SER A 172 -8.51 -12.82 -8.30
C SER A 172 -9.37 -13.64 -7.32
N VAL A 173 -8.84 -14.02 -6.14
CA VAL A 173 -9.66 -14.60 -5.05
C VAL A 173 -10.77 -13.65 -4.63
N ALA A 174 -10.44 -12.38 -4.38
CA ALA A 174 -11.42 -11.38 -3.93
C ALA A 174 -12.51 -11.14 -4.98
N ARG A 175 -12.18 -11.20 -6.27
CA ARG A 175 -13.15 -11.13 -7.38
C ARG A 175 -14.06 -12.36 -7.43
N LEU A 176 -13.52 -13.56 -7.24
CA LEU A 176 -14.31 -14.80 -7.14
C LEU A 176 -15.31 -14.73 -5.97
N LEU A 177 -14.86 -14.28 -4.80
CA LEU A 177 -15.72 -14.11 -3.62
C LEU A 177 -16.74 -12.98 -3.80
N SER A 178 -16.40 -11.91 -4.53
CA SER A 178 -17.37 -10.86 -4.91
C SER A 178 -18.49 -11.45 -5.77
N LEU A 179 -18.14 -12.26 -6.76
CA LEU A 179 -19.10 -12.93 -7.63
C LEU A 179 -20.01 -13.88 -6.83
N GLU A 180 -19.43 -14.63 -5.88
CA GLU A 180 -20.17 -15.51 -4.98
C GLU A 180 -21.14 -14.72 -4.07
N PHE A 181 -20.68 -13.62 -3.48
CA PHE A 181 -21.52 -12.74 -2.65
C PHE A 181 -22.72 -12.24 -3.44
N GLU A 182 -22.51 -11.72 -4.64
CA GLU A 182 -23.59 -11.22 -5.47
C GLU A 182 -24.57 -12.34 -5.89
N ASP A 183 -24.07 -13.54 -6.22
CA ASP A 183 -24.94 -14.70 -6.51
C ASP A 183 -25.76 -15.11 -5.29
N ALA A 184 -25.15 -15.09 -4.10
CA ALA A 184 -25.84 -15.38 -2.85
C ALA A 184 -26.96 -14.37 -2.59
N LEU A 185 -26.71 -13.08 -2.79
CA LEU A 185 -27.74 -12.04 -2.68
C LEU A 185 -28.92 -12.28 -3.64
N ARG A 186 -28.65 -12.68 -4.90
CA ARG A 186 -29.70 -12.98 -5.89
C ARG A 186 -30.61 -14.13 -5.47
N ARG A 187 -30.11 -15.04 -4.65
CA ARG A 187 -30.83 -16.22 -4.16
C ARG A 187 -31.42 -16.04 -2.76
N ASP A 188 -31.29 -14.85 -2.17
CA ASP A 188 -31.59 -14.58 -0.76
C ASP A 188 -30.86 -15.55 0.19
N ASP A 189 -29.67 -16.00 -0.21
CA ASP A 189 -28.81 -16.90 0.56
C ASP A 189 -27.89 -16.11 1.47
N ARG A 190 -28.48 -15.55 2.54
CA ARG A 190 -27.79 -14.71 3.52
C ARG A 190 -26.60 -15.40 4.19
N PRO A 191 -26.66 -16.70 4.57
CA PRO A 191 -25.50 -17.40 5.10
C PRO A 191 -24.31 -17.42 4.14
N GLN A 192 -24.55 -17.71 2.86
CA GLN A 192 -23.47 -17.68 1.86
C GLN A 192 -22.93 -16.27 1.65
N ALA A 193 -23.80 -15.25 1.58
CA ALA A 193 -23.37 -13.86 1.45
C ALA A 193 -22.50 -13.41 2.63
N PHE A 194 -22.89 -13.77 3.86
CA PHE A 194 -22.09 -13.52 5.05
C PHE A 194 -20.72 -14.22 4.97
N GLY A 195 -20.70 -15.50 4.59
CA GLY A 195 -19.48 -16.29 4.42
C GLY A 195 -18.52 -15.64 3.41
N SER A 196 -19.03 -15.24 2.24
CA SER A 196 -18.23 -14.60 1.20
C SER A 196 -17.61 -13.29 1.66
N LEU A 197 -18.38 -12.46 2.37
CA LEU A 197 -17.88 -11.19 2.89
C LEU A 197 -16.81 -11.40 3.96
N MET A 198 -17.01 -12.34 4.88
CA MET A 198 -16.02 -12.72 5.89
C MET A 198 -14.74 -13.28 5.24
N ALA A 199 -14.89 -14.12 4.22
CA ALA A 199 -13.76 -14.65 3.46
C ALA A 199 -12.98 -13.52 2.77
N MET A 200 -13.65 -12.54 2.15
CA MET A 200 -12.97 -11.38 1.53
C MET A 200 -12.17 -10.57 2.56
N LEU A 201 -12.72 -10.33 3.75
CA LEU A 201 -11.98 -9.70 4.85
C LEU A 201 -10.79 -10.56 5.27
N GLY A 202 -10.95 -11.88 5.35
CA GLY A 202 -9.88 -12.84 5.63
C GLY A 202 -8.76 -12.83 4.58
N VAL A 203 -9.07 -12.68 3.29
CA VAL A 203 -8.06 -12.53 2.23
C VAL A 203 -7.23 -11.26 2.44
N ALA A 204 -7.85 -10.12 2.77
CA ALA A 204 -7.11 -8.90 3.09
C ALA A 204 -6.18 -9.10 4.30
N ARG A 205 -6.67 -9.79 5.34
CA ARG A 205 -5.90 -10.10 6.56
C ARG A 205 -4.76 -11.07 6.33
N ALA A 206 -4.88 -11.99 5.38
CA ALA A 206 -3.81 -12.93 5.04
C ALA A 206 -2.50 -12.23 4.64
N PHE A 207 -2.58 -11.02 4.07
CA PHE A 207 -1.41 -10.25 3.65
C PHE A 207 -1.17 -8.99 4.50
N GLU A 208 -1.86 -8.83 5.64
CA GLU A 208 -1.78 -7.60 6.46
C GLU A 208 -0.35 -7.30 6.97
N LYS A 209 0.50 -8.34 7.03
CA LYS A 209 1.91 -8.23 7.42
C LYS A 209 2.91 -8.27 6.26
N GLU A 210 2.48 -8.16 5.00
CA GLU A 210 3.44 -8.06 3.90
C GLU A 210 4.22 -6.74 3.98
N PRO A 211 5.57 -6.75 3.93
CA PRO A 211 6.38 -5.60 4.29
C PRO A 211 6.69 -4.63 3.15
N LEU A 212 5.96 -4.70 2.03
CA LEU A 212 6.17 -3.82 0.88
C LEU A 212 4.94 -2.93 0.65
N ILE A 213 5.16 -1.67 0.22
CA ILE A 213 4.06 -0.74 -0.06
C ILE A 213 3.15 -1.31 -1.14
N VAL A 214 3.72 -1.89 -2.21
CA VAL A 214 2.92 -2.49 -3.28
C VAL A 214 1.99 -3.60 -2.77
N SER A 215 2.45 -4.42 -1.81
CA SER A 215 1.63 -5.45 -1.18
C SER A 215 0.54 -4.85 -0.30
N GLN A 216 0.85 -3.80 0.48
CA GLN A 216 -0.15 -3.10 1.30
C GLN A 216 -1.20 -2.38 0.44
N LEU A 217 -0.85 -1.85 -0.73
CA LEU A 217 -1.81 -1.29 -1.68
C LEU A 217 -2.76 -2.35 -2.24
N VAL A 218 -2.28 -3.59 -2.42
CA VAL A 218 -3.12 -4.72 -2.83
C VAL A 218 -4.08 -5.11 -1.70
N VAL A 219 -3.59 -5.17 -0.44
CA VAL A 219 -4.44 -5.37 0.74
C VAL A 219 -5.54 -4.32 0.81
N THR A 220 -5.19 -3.04 0.64
CA THR A 220 -6.17 -1.94 0.59
C THR A 220 -7.21 -2.17 -0.49
N ALA A 221 -6.80 -2.53 -1.72
CA ALA A 221 -7.75 -2.76 -2.81
C ALA A 221 -8.72 -3.91 -2.51
N ILE A 222 -8.23 -5.03 -1.97
CA ILE A 222 -9.07 -6.18 -1.59
C ILE A 222 -10.03 -5.80 -0.46
N HIS A 223 -9.55 -5.06 0.54
CA HIS A 223 -10.36 -4.57 1.63
C HIS A 223 -11.47 -3.64 1.11
N SER A 224 -11.16 -2.67 0.25
CA SER A 224 -12.15 -1.78 -0.37
C SER A 224 -13.22 -2.55 -1.15
N MET A 225 -12.87 -3.65 -1.83
CA MET A 225 -13.86 -4.52 -2.48
C MET A 225 -14.82 -5.15 -1.46
N ALA A 226 -14.30 -5.66 -0.34
CA ALA A 226 -15.12 -6.22 0.73
C ALA A 226 -16.05 -5.15 1.32
N LEU A 227 -15.54 -3.94 1.57
CA LEU A 227 -16.32 -2.85 2.14
C LEU A 227 -17.46 -2.38 1.24
N LYS A 228 -17.29 -2.43 -0.09
CA LYS A 228 -18.39 -2.16 -1.04
C LYS A 228 -19.55 -3.14 -0.88
N HIS A 229 -19.25 -4.44 -0.71
CA HIS A 229 -20.28 -5.46 -0.47
C HIS A 229 -20.89 -5.37 0.92
N LEU A 230 -20.08 -5.06 1.94
CA LEU A 230 -20.55 -4.76 3.28
C LEU A 230 -21.56 -3.62 3.27
N ARG A 231 -21.28 -2.55 2.51
CA ARG A 231 -22.20 -1.43 2.35
C ARG A 231 -23.57 -1.90 1.91
N VAL A 232 -23.64 -2.63 0.80
CA VAL A 232 -24.89 -3.17 0.27
C VAL A 232 -25.61 -4.01 1.34
N ALA A 233 -24.88 -4.87 2.05
CA ALA A 233 -25.48 -5.72 3.07
C ALA A 233 -26.02 -4.96 4.28
N VAL A 234 -25.34 -3.89 4.69
CA VAL A 234 -25.75 -3.02 5.81
C VAL A 234 -26.92 -2.13 5.38
N GLU A 235 -26.91 -1.55 4.18
CA GLU A 235 -28.03 -0.76 3.64
C GLU A 235 -29.31 -1.60 3.57
N HIS A 236 -29.22 -2.87 3.17
CA HIS A 236 -30.37 -3.78 3.07
C HIS A 236 -30.70 -4.58 4.36
N ASP A 237 -30.03 -4.29 5.48
CA ASP A 237 -30.23 -4.98 6.77
C ASP A 237 -30.19 -6.53 6.67
N LEU A 238 -29.21 -7.06 5.92
CA LEU A 238 -29.16 -8.48 5.61
C LEU A 238 -28.71 -9.37 6.76
N PHE A 239 -28.04 -8.80 7.75
CA PHE A 239 -27.30 -9.54 8.77
C PHE A 239 -27.84 -9.28 10.18
N ASP A 240 -27.76 -10.33 11.01
CA ASP A 240 -28.17 -10.25 12.41
C ASP A 240 -27.10 -9.60 13.31
N ASP A 241 -27.45 -9.39 14.58
CA ASP A 241 -26.56 -8.84 15.61
C ASP A 241 -25.22 -9.58 15.74
N ALA A 242 -25.21 -10.90 15.63
CA ALA A 242 -23.99 -11.69 15.83
C ALA A 242 -23.06 -11.56 14.62
N GLN A 243 -23.63 -11.60 13.41
CA GLN A 243 -22.92 -11.40 12.16
C GLN A 243 -22.33 -10.00 12.07
N LEU A 244 -23.11 -8.96 12.42
CA LEU A 244 -22.64 -7.56 12.46
C LEU A 244 -21.46 -7.38 13.41
N LYS A 245 -21.52 -7.99 14.62
CA LYS A 245 -20.42 -7.94 15.58
C LYS A 245 -19.17 -8.65 15.08
N SER A 246 -19.32 -9.82 14.45
CA SER A 246 -18.19 -10.57 13.88
C SER A 246 -17.47 -9.78 12.79
N MET A 247 -18.21 -9.11 11.89
CA MET A 247 -17.61 -8.24 10.89
C MET A 247 -16.90 -7.03 11.52
N LEU A 248 -17.50 -6.40 12.53
CA LEU A 248 -16.87 -5.29 13.24
C LEU A 248 -15.55 -5.69 13.91
N GLU A 249 -15.45 -6.91 14.45
CA GLU A 249 -14.18 -7.44 14.97
C GLU A 249 -13.12 -7.58 13.88
N GLN A 250 -13.48 -8.08 12.69
CA GLN A 250 -12.57 -8.17 11.55
C GLN A 250 -12.10 -6.79 11.06
N LEU A 251 -13.02 -5.82 10.95
CA LEU A 251 -12.70 -4.44 10.58
C LEU A 251 -11.73 -3.78 11.57
N ARG A 252 -11.89 -4.06 12.86
CA ARG A 252 -11.00 -3.55 13.91
C ARG A 252 -9.59 -4.14 13.84
N ALA A 253 -9.44 -5.37 13.37
CA ALA A 253 -8.11 -5.97 13.18
C ALA A 253 -7.29 -5.21 12.11
N LEU A 254 -7.95 -4.63 11.10
CA LEU A 254 -7.30 -3.87 10.02
C LEU A 254 -7.19 -2.36 10.28
N ASP A 255 -7.72 -1.88 11.41
CA ASP A 255 -7.78 -0.46 11.78
C ASP A 255 -6.42 0.12 12.18
N ASP A 256 -5.46 -0.73 12.57
CA ASP A 256 -4.07 -0.32 12.84
C ASP A 256 -3.29 -0.10 11.53
N PHE A 257 -3.67 0.94 10.79
CA PHE A 257 -2.96 1.36 9.58
C PHE A 257 -1.52 1.80 9.88
N GLY A 258 -1.26 2.31 11.08
CA GLY A 258 0.05 2.84 11.47
C GLY A 258 1.12 1.76 11.54
N THR A 259 0.80 0.61 12.13
CA THR A 259 1.70 -0.55 12.12
C THR A 259 1.95 -1.06 10.70
N ARG A 260 0.90 -1.15 9.86
CA ARG A 260 1.03 -1.58 8.46
C ARG A 260 1.89 -0.62 7.63
N TYR A 261 1.73 0.68 7.81
CA TYR A 261 2.57 1.70 7.17
C TYR A 261 4.03 1.55 7.58
N ARG A 262 4.33 1.48 8.88
CA ARG A 262 5.72 1.32 9.35
C ARG A 262 6.36 0.04 8.84
N LEU A 263 5.60 -1.05 8.83
CA LEU A 263 6.02 -2.33 8.29
C LEU A 263 6.39 -2.21 6.80
N ALA A 264 5.58 -1.49 6.01
CA ALA A 264 5.89 -1.21 4.61
C ALA A 264 7.18 -0.40 4.45
N ILE A 265 7.37 0.67 5.24
CA ILE A 265 8.60 1.48 5.21
C ILE A 265 9.83 0.64 5.56
N VAL A 266 9.72 -0.25 6.54
CA VAL A 266 10.80 -1.18 6.93
C VAL A 266 11.20 -2.07 5.75
N GLY A 267 10.24 -2.59 4.99
CA GLY A 267 10.58 -3.46 3.86
C GLY A 267 11.01 -2.74 2.59
N GLU A 268 10.46 -1.56 2.28
CA GLU A 268 10.99 -0.70 1.22
C GLU A 268 12.47 -0.34 1.48
N ARG A 269 12.83 -0.11 2.74
CA ARG A 269 14.23 0.12 3.12
C ARG A 269 15.08 -1.12 2.88
N ALA A 270 14.66 -2.29 3.35
CA ALA A 270 15.44 -3.52 3.17
C ALA A 270 15.57 -3.92 1.69
N MET A 271 14.53 -3.68 0.88
CA MET A 271 14.54 -3.92 -0.57
C MET A 271 15.48 -2.95 -1.32
N SER A 272 15.58 -1.70 -0.88
CA SER A 272 16.39 -0.69 -1.56
C SER A 272 17.87 -0.74 -1.20
N GLN A 273 18.22 -1.12 0.02
CA GLN A 273 19.61 -1.03 0.48
C GLN A 273 20.64 -1.86 -0.31
N PRO A 274 20.35 -3.11 -0.74
CA PRO A 274 21.29 -3.89 -1.53
C PRO A 274 21.63 -3.27 -2.90
N VAL A 275 20.72 -2.47 -3.48
CA VAL A 275 20.94 -1.78 -4.77
C VAL A 275 22.12 -0.82 -4.72
N PHE A 276 22.38 -0.21 -3.56
CA PHE A 276 23.50 0.71 -3.41
C PHE A 276 24.87 0.01 -3.29
N ASP A 277 24.87 -1.30 -3.07
CA ASP A 277 26.07 -2.14 -3.07
C ASP A 277 26.27 -2.85 -4.41
N ASP A 278 25.16 -3.22 -5.07
CA ASP A 278 25.12 -3.88 -6.36
C ASP A 278 23.95 -3.38 -7.23
N LEU A 279 24.30 -2.58 -8.23
CA LEU A 279 23.36 -1.99 -9.21
C LEU A 279 22.53 -3.02 -9.98
N GLN A 280 23.02 -4.25 -10.16
CA GLN A 280 22.28 -5.28 -10.91
C GLN A 280 20.96 -5.66 -10.23
N ARG A 281 20.85 -5.39 -8.93
CA ARG A 281 19.65 -5.62 -8.11
C ARG A 281 18.53 -4.60 -8.32
N PHE A 282 18.80 -3.54 -9.09
CA PHE A 282 17.77 -2.58 -9.49
C PHE A 282 16.99 -3.03 -10.75
N GLY A 283 17.57 -3.95 -11.54
CA GLY A 283 16.99 -4.47 -12.78
C GLY A 283 18.03 -4.60 -13.91
N GLU A 284 17.82 -5.57 -14.81
CA GLU A 284 18.75 -5.90 -15.91
C GLU A 284 18.90 -4.78 -16.97
N ASP A 285 17.89 -3.89 -17.09
CA ASP A 285 17.79 -2.89 -18.17
C ASP A 285 18.37 -1.50 -17.84
N VAL A 286 18.98 -1.33 -16.67
CA VAL A 286 19.43 -0.01 -16.23
C VAL A 286 20.79 0.27 -16.85
N GLY A 287 20.78 0.91 -18.01
CA GLY A 287 21.94 1.28 -18.84
C GLY A 287 22.90 2.31 -18.23
N MET A 288 23.24 2.16 -16.96
CA MET A 288 24.21 2.99 -16.26
C MET A 288 25.63 2.57 -16.65
N PRO A 289 26.57 3.53 -16.80
CA PRO A 289 27.90 3.23 -17.31
C PRO A 289 28.63 2.24 -16.40
N ALA A 290 28.98 1.08 -16.96
CA ALA A 290 29.76 0.06 -16.26
C ALA A 290 31.17 0.58 -15.95
N GLY A 291 31.51 0.61 -14.66
CA GLY A 291 32.88 0.82 -14.21
C GLY A 291 32.98 1.20 -12.73
N GLY A 292 33.78 0.45 -11.95
CA GLY A 292 34.48 0.81 -10.70
C GLY A 292 33.74 1.45 -9.51
N PHE A 293 32.51 1.93 -9.68
CA PHE A 293 31.74 2.77 -8.75
C PHE A 293 30.46 2.07 -8.29
N ASN A 294 30.45 0.73 -8.25
CA ASN A 294 29.25 -0.06 -7.93
C ASN A 294 28.69 0.25 -6.53
N GLN A 295 29.57 0.47 -5.55
CA GLN A 295 29.14 0.92 -4.22
C GLN A 295 28.83 2.42 -4.23
N ARG A 296 27.71 2.80 -3.62
CA ARG A 296 27.20 4.17 -3.60
C ARG A 296 26.80 4.57 -2.18
N PRO A 297 27.78 4.73 -1.26
CA PRO A 297 27.48 4.98 0.15
C PRO A 297 26.78 6.33 0.40
N ILE A 298 26.96 7.33 -0.48
CA ILE A 298 26.25 8.61 -0.36
C ILE A 298 24.76 8.44 -0.71
N ASP A 299 24.44 7.73 -1.79
CA ASP A 299 23.04 7.36 -2.11
C ASP A 299 22.42 6.50 -0.98
N ALA A 300 23.16 5.51 -0.49
CA ALA A 300 22.70 4.63 0.58
C ALA A 300 22.37 5.41 1.85
N LEU A 301 23.25 6.34 2.25
CA LEU A 301 23.04 7.20 3.41
C LEU A 301 21.82 8.10 3.23
N ALA A 302 21.69 8.76 2.06
CA ALA A 302 20.54 9.61 1.75
C ALA A 302 19.22 8.81 1.75
N SER A 303 19.24 7.57 1.26
CA SER A 303 18.11 6.65 1.32
C SER A 303 17.77 6.26 2.76
N LEU A 304 18.76 5.95 3.60
CA LEU A 304 18.50 5.64 5.02
C LEU A 304 17.88 6.84 5.76
N GLU A 305 18.36 8.06 5.51
CA GLU A 305 17.84 9.28 6.14
C GLU A 305 16.38 9.56 5.79
N ILE A 306 15.99 9.41 4.52
CA ILE A 306 14.59 9.62 4.12
C ILE A 306 13.68 8.52 4.66
N MET A 307 14.14 7.26 4.68
CA MET A 307 13.37 6.14 5.23
C MET A 307 13.23 6.22 6.76
N GLU A 308 14.23 6.75 7.47
CA GLU A 308 14.15 7.05 8.90
C GLU A 308 13.08 8.13 9.19
N LYS A 309 13.06 9.20 8.38
CA LYS A 309 12.00 10.22 8.47
C LYS A 309 10.63 9.62 8.20
N ALA A 310 10.50 8.78 7.18
CA ALA A 310 9.26 8.09 6.85
C ALA A 310 8.78 7.18 8.00
N GLU A 311 9.68 6.45 8.66
CA GLU A 311 9.39 5.60 9.83
C GLU A 311 8.91 6.42 11.05
N SER A 312 9.41 7.66 11.18
CA SER A 312 9.10 8.58 12.28
C SER A 312 7.78 9.35 12.13
N VAL A 313 7.11 9.25 10.98
CA VAL A 313 5.83 9.92 10.75
C VAL A 313 4.80 9.49 11.81
N SER A 314 4.09 10.47 12.39
CA SER A 314 3.04 10.19 13.37
C SER A 314 1.87 9.47 12.70
N THR A 315 1.39 8.40 13.35
CA THR A 315 0.23 7.62 12.89
C THR A 315 -0.94 7.69 13.88
N GLU A 316 -0.87 8.59 14.87
CA GLU A 316 -1.91 8.72 15.91
C GLU A 316 -3.18 9.38 15.37
N ASN A 317 -3.01 10.32 14.43
CA ASN A 317 -4.08 11.08 13.80
C ASN A 317 -3.97 10.97 12.27
N LEU A 318 -5.10 10.70 11.59
CA LEU A 318 -5.11 10.57 10.12
C LEU A 318 -4.74 11.87 9.40
N SER A 319 -5.17 13.03 9.93
CA SER A 319 -4.87 14.33 9.33
C SER A 319 -3.39 14.65 9.42
N ASP A 320 -2.80 14.47 10.61
CA ASP A 320 -1.37 14.70 10.82
C ASP A 320 -0.53 13.74 9.97
N PHE A 321 -0.92 12.46 9.91
CA PHE A 321 -0.28 11.47 9.06
C PHE A 321 -0.33 11.89 7.58
N PHE A 322 -1.49 12.34 7.08
CA PHE A 322 -1.64 12.76 5.70
C PHE A 322 -0.79 13.99 5.38
N ILE A 323 -0.80 14.99 6.26
CA ILE A 323 0.00 16.21 6.14
C ILE A 323 1.49 15.86 6.12
N GLN A 324 1.96 15.04 7.06
CA GLN A 324 3.38 14.71 7.20
C GLN A 324 3.90 13.87 6.03
N THR A 325 3.16 12.88 5.55
CA THR A 325 3.57 12.08 4.38
C THR A 325 3.58 12.89 3.09
N ALA A 326 2.60 13.78 2.88
CA ALA A 326 2.57 14.70 1.75
C ALA A 326 3.72 15.72 1.80
N ALA A 327 4.01 16.27 2.98
CA ALA A 327 5.12 17.19 3.18
C ALA A 327 6.46 16.52 2.94
N LEU A 328 6.65 15.29 3.44
CA LEU A 328 7.88 14.52 3.24
C LEU A 328 8.17 14.25 1.76
N ASP A 329 7.15 13.88 0.99
CA ASP A 329 7.26 13.65 -0.44
C ASP A 329 7.54 14.95 -1.22
N SER A 330 6.83 16.03 -0.89
CA SER A 330 7.05 17.36 -1.47
C SER A 330 8.48 17.87 -1.20
N ASP A 331 8.94 17.77 0.05
CA ASP A 331 10.27 18.20 0.46
C ASP A 331 11.36 17.40 -0.26
N PHE A 332 11.19 16.08 -0.38
CA PHE A 332 12.11 15.21 -1.11
C PHE A 332 12.18 15.57 -2.60
N ASN A 333 11.03 15.73 -3.25
CA ASN A 333 10.94 16.13 -4.66
C ASN A 333 11.55 17.52 -4.90
N GLN A 334 11.31 18.48 -3.99
CA GLN A 334 11.91 19.81 -4.05
C GLN A 334 13.43 19.76 -3.91
N GLN A 335 13.96 18.93 -2.99
CA GLN A 335 15.41 18.75 -2.82
C GLN A 335 16.06 18.19 -4.10
N ILE A 336 15.45 17.19 -4.75
CA ILE A 336 15.94 16.65 -6.03
C ILE A 336 15.95 17.73 -7.12
N GLN A 337 14.86 18.50 -7.23
CA GLN A 337 14.74 19.57 -8.23
C GLN A 337 15.74 20.71 -8.00
N GLN A 338 16.06 21.04 -6.74
CA GLN A 338 17.00 22.11 -6.41
C GLN A 338 18.46 21.66 -6.34
N ALA A 339 18.73 20.34 -6.30
CA ALA A 339 20.07 19.79 -6.23
C ALA A 339 20.94 20.20 -7.43
N GLY A 340 22.18 20.60 -7.15
CA GLY A 340 23.19 20.83 -8.18
C GLY A 340 23.59 19.53 -8.90
N TRP A 341 24.26 19.65 -10.05
CA TRP A 341 24.58 18.49 -10.91
C TRP A 341 25.38 17.38 -10.19
N LEU A 342 26.33 17.76 -9.32
CA LEU A 342 27.12 16.80 -8.53
C LEU A 342 26.22 16.02 -7.56
N GLN A 343 25.36 16.71 -6.82
CA GLN A 343 24.49 16.07 -5.83
C GLN A 343 23.47 15.16 -6.52
N ARG A 344 22.90 15.58 -7.66
CA ARG A 344 22.02 14.71 -8.46
C ARG A 344 22.71 13.44 -8.94
N LEU A 345 23.99 13.53 -9.34
CA LEU A 345 24.77 12.34 -9.70
C LEU A 345 25.08 11.45 -8.48
N GLU A 346 25.19 12.02 -7.28
CA GLU A 346 25.46 11.30 -6.02
C GLU A 346 24.22 10.73 -5.33
N THR A 347 23.00 11.16 -5.70
CA THR A 347 21.72 10.72 -5.11
C THR A 347 20.72 10.21 -6.16
N MET A 348 21.21 9.84 -7.34
CA MET A 348 20.38 9.41 -8.47
C MET A 348 19.61 8.13 -8.15
N LEU A 349 20.25 7.14 -7.53
CA LEU A 349 19.54 5.91 -7.19
C LEU A 349 18.56 6.15 -6.06
N THR A 350 18.90 6.98 -5.08
CA THR A 350 17.96 7.37 -4.03
C THR A 350 16.66 7.91 -4.64
N SER A 351 16.73 8.75 -5.67
CA SER A 351 15.54 9.30 -6.35
C SER A 351 14.70 8.25 -7.10
N LEU A 352 15.29 7.12 -7.45
CA LEU A 352 14.62 6.03 -8.18
C LEU A 352 14.09 4.94 -7.24
N THR A 353 14.70 4.78 -6.06
CA THR A 353 14.35 3.72 -5.10
C THR A 353 13.42 4.18 -3.99
N VAL A 354 13.37 5.49 -3.69
CA VAL A 354 12.45 6.03 -2.69
C VAL A 354 11.03 6.00 -3.26
N PRO A 355 10.07 5.37 -2.57
CA PRO A 355 8.70 5.28 -3.06
C PRO A 355 8.00 6.65 -2.99
N ALA A 356 6.87 6.78 -3.70
CA ALA A 356 6.01 7.96 -3.62
C ALA A 356 5.27 8.01 -2.26
N LEU A 357 5.94 8.52 -1.22
CA LEU A 357 5.49 8.49 0.17
C LEU A 357 4.15 9.21 0.35
N GLY A 358 3.93 10.31 -0.38
CA GLY A 358 2.67 11.06 -0.32
C GLY A 358 1.49 10.27 -0.90
N ALA A 359 1.71 9.57 -2.02
CA ALA A 359 0.70 8.70 -2.62
C ALA A 359 0.39 7.47 -1.76
N ALA A 360 1.42 6.86 -1.17
CA ALA A 360 1.26 5.77 -0.21
C ALA A 360 0.48 6.25 1.03
N GLY A 361 0.85 7.40 1.60
CA GLY A 361 0.14 8.02 2.72
C GLY A 361 -1.34 8.26 2.42
N LYS A 362 -1.66 8.85 1.26
CA LYS A 362 -3.05 9.03 0.79
C LYS A 362 -3.81 7.69 0.74
N ALA A 363 -3.20 6.64 0.21
CA ALA A 363 -3.84 5.33 0.13
C ALA A 363 -4.13 4.72 1.50
N PHE A 364 -3.22 4.84 2.48
CA PHE A 364 -3.46 4.42 3.85
C PHE A 364 -4.56 5.23 4.54
N VAL A 365 -4.59 6.56 4.34
CA VAL A 365 -5.64 7.44 4.87
C VAL A 365 -7.00 7.06 4.31
N ARG A 366 -7.08 6.90 2.99
CA ARG A 366 -8.30 6.45 2.32
C ARG A 366 -8.77 5.11 2.87
N SER A 367 -7.89 4.12 2.95
CA SER A 367 -8.21 2.79 3.50
C SER A 367 -8.76 2.87 4.93
N ALA A 368 -8.12 3.67 5.80
CA ALA A 368 -8.59 3.87 7.17
C ALA A 368 -9.95 4.57 7.22
N MET A 369 -10.17 5.59 6.38
CA MET A 369 -11.46 6.28 6.30
C MET A 369 -12.58 5.38 5.76
N GLU A 370 -12.31 4.56 4.74
CA GLU A 370 -13.26 3.59 4.21
C GLU A 370 -13.65 2.56 5.29
N ASN A 371 -12.68 2.09 6.09
CA ASN A 371 -12.93 1.21 7.22
C ASN A 371 -13.77 1.90 8.31
N ARG A 372 -13.46 3.16 8.65
CA ARG A 372 -14.19 3.93 9.69
C ARG A 372 -15.65 4.17 9.32
N ILE A 373 -15.94 4.58 8.09
CA ILE A 373 -17.33 4.79 7.63
C ILE A 373 -18.11 3.46 7.61
N ALA A 374 -17.48 2.36 7.23
CA ALA A 374 -18.09 1.03 7.29
C ALA A 374 -18.44 0.59 8.73
N LYS A 375 -17.54 0.86 9.69
CA LYS A 375 -17.81 0.61 11.12
C LYS A 375 -19.00 1.45 11.61
N ILE A 376 -19.13 2.71 11.20
CA ILE A 376 -20.30 3.55 11.52
C ILE A 376 -21.58 2.87 11.01
N GLY A 377 -21.61 2.40 9.76
CA GLY A 377 -22.76 1.69 9.21
C GLY A 377 -23.18 0.47 10.03
N ILE A 378 -22.21 -0.39 10.40
CA ILE A 378 -22.46 -1.54 11.28
C ILE A 378 -22.97 -1.06 12.66
N GLY A 379 -22.33 -0.03 13.24
CA GLY A 379 -22.69 0.51 14.54
C GLY A 379 -24.12 1.05 14.57
N LEU A 380 -24.53 1.77 13.52
CA LEU A 380 -25.90 2.27 13.37
C LEU A 380 -26.91 1.13 13.34
N ARG A 381 -26.65 0.05 12.58
CA ARG A 381 -27.54 -1.13 12.55
C ARG A 381 -27.61 -1.83 13.90
N LEU A 382 -26.48 -2.00 14.58
CA LEU A 382 -26.47 -2.58 15.93
C LEU A 382 -27.24 -1.72 16.93
N PHE A 383 -27.13 -0.40 16.84
CA PHE A 383 -27.86 0.54 17.67
C PHE A 383 -29.37 0.43 17.41
N GLU A 384 -29.77 0.44 16.14
CA GLU A 384 -31.18 0.37 15.72
C GLU A 384 -31.84 -0.92 16.19
N LYS A 385 -31.21 -2.09 15.97
CA LYS A 385 -31.72 -3.38 16.44
C LYS A 385 -31.91 -3.43 17.96
N ARG A 386 -31.07 -2.73 18.72
CA ARG A 386 -31.13 -2.68 20.19
C ARG A 386 -32.15 -1.68 20.73
N HIS A 387 -32.31 -0.55 20.06
CA HIS A 387 -33.06 0.60 20.57
C HIS A 387 -34.36 0.90 19.80
N ALA A 388 -34.62 0.20 18.69
CA ALA A 388 -35.72 0.43 17.77
C ALA A 388 -35.82 1.90 17.28
N ARG A 389 -34.66 2.55 17.17
CA ARG A 389 -34.48 3.91 16.65
C ARG A 389 -33.03 4.13 16.25
N TRP A 390 -32.79 5.14 15.43
CA TRP A 390 -31.45 5.65 15.18
C TRP A 390 -30.92 6.51 16.34
N PRO A 391 -29.59 6.63 16.49
CA PRO A 391 -29.01 7.59 17.43
C PRO A 391 -29.26 9.04 16.97
N ALA A 392 -29.32 9.98 17.91
CA ALA A 392 -29.49 11.40 17.64
C ALA A 392 -28.20 12.04 17.09
N SER A 393 -27.04 11.44 17.36
CA SER A 393 -25.73 11.87 16.86
C SER A 393 -24.74 10.70 16.83
N LEU A 394 -23.63 10.88 16.12
CA LEU A 394 -22.51 9.91 16.17
C LEU A 394 -21.88 9.82 17.58
N ASP A 395 -21.95 10.88 18.39
CA ASP A 395 -21.50 10.83 19.79
C ASP A 395 -22.37 9.89 20.64
N GLU A 396 -23.69 9.88 20.41
CA GLU A 396 -24.58 8.90 21.05
C GLU A 396 -24.21 7.47 20.63
N LEU A 397 -23.91 7.28 19.34
CA LEU A 397 -23.46 5.98 18.82
C LEU A 397 -22.17 5.51 19.50
N ILE A 398 -21.16 6.38 19.62
CA ILE A 398 -19.88 6.06 20.28
C ILE A 398 -20.09 5.73 21.76
N ALA A 399 -20.97 6.45 22.44
CA ALA A 399 -21.24 6.26 23.87
C ALA A 399 -22.11 5.03 24.17
N ALA A 400 -22.81 4.51 23.17
CA ALA A 400 -23.69 3.35 23.32
C ALA A 400 -22.89 2.06 23.54
N ASP A 401 -23.39 1.20 24.43
CA ASP A 401 -22.92 -0.18 24.46
C ASP A 401 -23.54 -0.91 23.27
N LEU A 402 -22.70 -1.32 22.31
CA LEU A 402 -23.08 -2.15 21.16
C LEU A 402 -22.78 -3.64 21.38
N GLY A 403 -22.24 -4.00 22.55
CA GLY A 403 -21.72 -5.35 22.86
C GLY A 403 -20.33 -5.63 22.27
N VAL A 404 -19.81 -4.72 21.44
CA VAL A 404 -18.46 -4.74 20.87
C VAL A 404 -17.98 -3.28 20.72
N PRO A 405 -16.72 -2.96 21.01
CA PRO A 405 -16.19 -1.62 20.79
C PRO A 405 -16.22 -1.24 19.31
N LEU A 406 -16.59 0.02 18.98
CA LEU A 406 -16.52 0.54 17.61
C LEU A 406 -15.09 0.88 17.17
N GLY A 407 -14.22 1.22 18.13
CA GLY A 407 -12.88 1.76 17.85
C GLY A 407 -12.93 3.20 17.31
N PRO A 408 -11.80 3.74 16.82
CA PRO A 408 -11.75 5.11 16.30
C PRO A 408 -12.63 5.27 15.05
N ILE A 409 -13.40 6.35 14.98
CA ILE A 409 -14.26 6.66 13.81
C ILE A 409 -14.01 8.04 13.21
N ASP A 410 -13.16 8.87 13.80
CA ASP A 410 -12.90 10.22 13.29
C ASP A 410 -12.30 10.18 11.88
N PRO A 411 -12.75 10.98 10.91
CA PRO A 411 -12.10 11.03 9.60
C PRO A 411 -10.84 11.91 9.63
N ALA A 412 -10.13 12.00 8.49
CA ALA A 412 -9.19 13.08 8.27
C ALA A 412 -9.92 14.44 8.10
N GLY A 413 -9.21 15.55 8.30
CA GLY A 413 -9.74 16.90 8.04
C GLY A 413 -10.38 17.60 9.23
N GLY A 414 -10.40 16.98 10.41
CA GLY A 414 -10.78 17.62 11.68
C GLY A 414 -12.27 17.86 11.92
N LEU A 415 -13.14 17.55 10.95
CA LEU A 415 -14.59 17.50 11.11
C LEU A 415 -15.05 16.05 11.19
N PRO A 416 -16.08 15.69 11.99
CA PRO A 416 -16.60 14.33 12.04
C PRO A 416 -17.21 13.92 10.68
N PHE A 417 -17.48 12.63 10.50
CA PHE A 417 -18.35 12.18 9.40
C PHE A 417 -19.74 12.83 9.53
N GLY A 418 -20.38 13.05 8.39
CA GLY A 418 -21.71 13.63 8.34
C GLY A 418 -22.75 12.58 8.71
N TYR A 419 -23.79 13.00 9.44
CA TYR A 419 -24.85 12.12 9.89
C TYR A 419 -26.15 12.90 10.11
N ARG A 420 -27.27 12.34 9.67
CA ARG A 420 -28.62 12.86 9.96
C ARG A 420 -29.66 11.76 9.83
N VAL A 421 -30.84 12.03 10.38
CA VAL A 421 -32.03 11.19 10.20
C VAL A 421 -33.08 11.99 9.44
N ILE A 422 -33.50 11.51 8.26
CA ILE A 422 -34.51 12.13 7.40
C ILE A 422 -35.58 11.09 7.07
N ASP A 423 -36.85 11.45 7.25
CA ASP A 423 -38.00 10.59 6.94
C ASP A 423 -37.94 9.18 7.57
N GLY A 424 -37.24 9.06 8.71
CA GLY A 424 -37.01 7.80 9.42
C GLY A 424 -35.75 7.04 8.98
N ASN A 425 -35.13 7.40 7.86
CA ASN A 425 -33.89 6.79 7.39
C ASN A 425 -32.68 7.48 8.01
N ALA A 426 -31.64 6.72 8.33
CA ALA A 426 -30.35 7.28 8.72
C ALA A 426 -29.46 7.47 7.49
N GLU A 427 -29.03 8.70 7.25
CA GLU A 427 -28.05 9.05 6.23
C GLU A 427 -26.72 9.37 6.90
N PHE A 428 -25.62 8.87 6.33
CA PHE A 428 -24.29 9.27 6.75
C PHE A 428 -23.34 9.33 5.58
N TRP A 429 -22.37 10.24 5.67
CA TRP A 429 -21.45 10.49 4.57
C TRP A 429 -20.05 10.89 5.02
N GLY A 430 -19.11 10.62 4.12
CA GLY A 430 -17.73 11.04 4.19
C GLY A 430 -17.29 11.69 2.89
N PHE A 431 -16.01 11.50 2.57
CA PHE A 431 -15.40 12.04 1.37
C PHE A 431 -14.18 11.20 0.98
N ASP A 432 -13.84 11.21 -0.31
CA ASP A 432 -12.58 10.62 -0.79
C ASP A 432 -11.45 11.63 -0.57
N PRO A 433 -10.50 11.40 0.35
CA PRO A 433 -9.49 12.38 0.70
C PRO A 433 -8.52 12.62 -0.48
N GLN A 434 -8.70 13.71 -1.23
CA GLN A 434 -7.80 14.06 -2.33
C GLN A 434 -6.60 14.88 -1.87
N SER A 435 -6.79 15.75 -0.88
CA SER A 435 -5.77 16.63 -0.33
C SER A 435 -5.79 16.68 1.21
N PRO A 436 -4.66 17.01 1.88
CA PRO A 436 -4.61 17.10 3.33
C PRO A 436 -5.47 18.21 3.95
N SER A 437 -5.94 19.17 3.16
CA SER A 437 -6.79 20.28 3.60
C SER A 437 -8.29 19.98 3.53
N GLU A 438 -8.68 18.87 2.91
CA GLU A 438 -10.08 18.48 2.83
C GLU A 438 -10.59 17.92 4.16
N GLY A 439 -11.87 18.12 4.38
CA GLY A 439 -12.62 17.55 5.48
C GLY A 439 -14.03 17.22 5.03
N THR A 440 -14.81 16.62 5.92
CA THR A 440 -16.18 16.21 5.62
C THR A 440 -17.01 17.39 5.11
N PRO A 441 -17.65 17.27 3.93
CA PRO A 441 -18.51 18.33 3.42
C PRO A 441 -19.78 18.47 4.30
N PRO A 442 -20.40 19.66 4.35
CA PRO A 442 -21.59 19.89 5.17
C PRO A 442 -22.83 19.14 4.68
N GLU A 443 -22.83 18.73 3.41
CA GLU A 443 -23.90 17.97 2.77
C GLU A 443 -23.29 16.76 2.04
N PRO A 444 -24.04 15.65 1.89
CA PRO A 444 -23.59 14.50 1.14
C PRO A 444 -23.43 14.81 -0.36
N ILE A 445 -22.67 13.96 -1.05
CA ILE A 445 -22.53 14.05 -2.50
C ILE A 445 -23.85 13.75 -3.19
N ASP A 446 -24.18 14.51 -4.23
CA ASP A 446 -25.34 14.22 -5.08
C ASP A 446 -25.01 13.04 -6.01
N VAL A 447 -25.44 11.85 -5.60
CA VAL A 447 -25.15 10.60 -6.32
C VAL A 447 -25.78 10.55 -7.71
N ASP A 448 -26.86 11.29 -7.95
CA ASP A 448 -27.56 11.32 -9.25
C ASP A 448 -26.85 12.21 -10.28
N GLN A 449 -25.92 13.06 -9.83
CA GLN A 449 -25.14 13.96 -10.69
C GLN A 449 -23.72 13.45 -10.98
N LEU A 450 -23.34 12.27 -10.49
CA LEU A 450 -22.01 11.71 -10.72
C LEU A 450 -21.79 11.33 -12.17
N GLY A 451 -20.64 11.71 -12.72
CA GLY A 451 -20.17 11.17 -13.99
C GLY A 451 -19.66 9.73 -13.86
N GLU A 452 -19.49 9.05 -15.00
CA GLU A 452 -18.96 7.68 -15.09
C GLU A 452 -17.63 7.49 -14.32
N TYR A 453 -16.74 8.48 -14.36
CA TYR A 453 -15.45 8.43 -13.64
C TYR A 453 -15.55 8.71 -12.13
N GLU A 454 -16.71 9.17 -11.67
CA GLU A 454 -16.96 9.59 -10.29
C GLU A 454 -17.81 8.58 -9.51
N GLU A 455 -18.27 7.49 -10.15
CA GLU A 455 -19.10 6.46 -9.50
C GLU A 455 -18.47 5.89 -8.23
N HIS A 456 -17.14 5.82 -8.17
CA HIS A 456 -16.42 5.40 -6.97
C HIS A 456 -16.70 6.28 -5.74
N LEU A 457 -17.13 7.54 -5.93
CA LEU A 457 -17.50 8.45 -4.85
C LEU A 457 -18.83 8.07 -4.18
N LYS A 458 -19.69 7.30 -4.85
CA LYS A 458 -20.94 6.78 -4.29
C LYS A 458 -20.71 6.00 -3.00
N TYR A 459 -19.55 5.36 -2.84
CA TYR A 459 -19.18 4.66 -1.61
C TYR A 459 -19.21 5.55 -0.36
N TRP A 460 -19.00 6.86 -0.50
CA TRP A 460 -18.94 7.79 0.63
C TRP A 460 -20.30 8.28 1.11
N TYR A 461 -21.41 7.84 0.52
CA TYR A 461 -22.76 8.16 0.96
C TYR A 461 -23.55 6.89 1.21
N TRP A 462 -24.10 6.74 2.40
CA TRP A 462 -24.84 5.56 2.83
C TRP A 462 -26.22 5.97 3.34
N GLU A 463 -27.23 5.19 2.97
CA GLU A 463 -28.60 5.38 3.42
C GLU A 463 -29.12 4.09 4.05
N LEU A 464 -29.51 4.17 5.32
CA LEU A 464 -30.04 3.05 6.09
C LEU A 464 -31.55 3.23 6.29
N PRO A 465 -32.40 2.52 5.54
CA PRO A 465 -33.82 2.51 5.81
C PRO A 465 -34.11 1.87 7.16
N VAL A 466 -35.19 2.31 7.82
CA VAL A 466 -35.74 1.60 9.00
C VAL A 466 -35.98 0.15 8.61
N ALA A 467 -35.56 -0.80 9.45
CA ALA A 467 -35.85 -2.20 9.20
C ALA A 467 -37.36 -2.39 9.05
N GLU A 468 -37.83 -2.94 7.91
CA GLU A 468 -39.23 -3.30 7.78
C GLU A 468 -39.56 -4.32 8.89
N SER A 469 -40.59 -4.02 9.69
CA SER A 469 -40.99 -4.96 10.75
C SER A 469 -41.38 -6.30 10.10
N PRO A 470 -40.84 -7.44 10.61
CA PRO A 470 -40.98 -8.75 9.97
C PRO A 470 -42.42 -9.25 9.84
#